data_AF-A0A0F9E655-F1
#
_entry.id   AF-A0A0F9E655-F1
#
_cell.length_a   1.000
_cell.length_b   1.000
_cell.length_c   1.000
_cell.angle_alpha   90.00
_cell.angle_beta   90.00
_cell.angle_gamma   90.00
#
_symmetry.space_group_name_H-M   'P 1'
#
loop_
_entity.id
_entity.type
_entity.pdbx_description
1 polymer ?
#
loop_
_entity_poly.entity_id
_entity_poly.type
_entity_poly.pdbx_seq_one_letter_code
_entity_poly.pdbx_strand_id
1 'polypeptide(L)'
;KSGATGLIQFIPSTARYLGTSTAALSRMTAVQQLDFVERYYEDYASRIRNIGDAYMAVLWPAGINRPDSYVLWQKVGKYAREYAQNSGLDKNGDDTITRGEAVERVNDSYKQGLKYLR
;
A
#
# COMPACT_ATOMS: atom_id res chain seq x y z
N LYS A 1 -8.00 6.43 -15.85
CA LYS A 1 -7.04 6.93 -14.82
C LYS A 1 -7.81 7.11 -13.51
N SER A 2 -7.28 6.63 -12.38
CA SER A 2 -7.97 6.57 -11.07
C SER A 2 -8.08 7.91 -10.33
N GLY A 3 -7.41 8.96 -10.81
CA GLY A 3 -7.32 10.25 -10.10
C GLY A 3 -6.33 10.24 -8.92
N ALA A 4 -5.61 9.14 -8.70
CA ALA A 4 -4.56 9.03 -7.69
C ALA A 4 -3.35 9.94 -8.01
N THR A 5 -2.64 10.42 -6.99
CA THR A 5 -1.49 11.33 -7.15
C THR A 5 -0.47 11.18 -6.02
N GLY A 6 0.80 11.46 -6.30
CA GLY A 6 1.82 11.66 -5.27
C GLY A 6 2.43 10.39 -4.66
N LEU A 7 3.18 10.58 -3.58
CA LEU A 7 4.08 9.58 -2.97
C LEU A 7 3.40 8.26 -2.58
N ILE A 8 2.18 8.32 -2.05
CA ILE A 8 1.39 7.12 -1.68
C ILE A 8 0.14 6.94 -2.54
N GLN A 9 0.10 7.56 -3.73
CA GLN A 9 -1.04 7.49 -4.65
C GLN A 9 -2.36 7.91 -4.01
N PHE A 10 -2.38 9.07 -3.34
CA PHE A 10 -3.57 9.65 -2.72
C PHE A 10 -4.75 9.70 -3.70
N ILE A 11 -5.83 8.99 -3.40
CA ILE A 11 -7.08 9.08 -4.15
C ILE A 11 -7.92 10.29 -3.67
N PRO A 12 -8.90 10.77 -4.46
CA PRO A 12 -9.65 11.98 -4.10
C PRO A 12 -10.32 11.95 -2.72
N SER A 13 -10.81 10.79 -2.27
CA SER A 13 -11.38 10.65 -0.92
C SER A 13 -10.34 10.80 0.18
N THR A 14 -9.19 10.14 0.06
CA THR A 14 -8.07 10.26 1.01
C THR A 14 -7.53 11.69 1.06
N ALA A 15 -7.37 12.34 -0.09
CA ALA A 15 -6.92 13.74 -0.12
C ALA A 15 -7.89 14.67 0.64
N ARG A 16 -9.21 14.48 0.46
CA ARG A 16 -10.23 15.25 1.21
C ARG A 16 -10.19 14.98 2.71
N TYR A 17 -10.02 13.72 3.11
CA TYR A 17 -9.88 13.34 4.52
C TYR A 17 -8.71 14.07 5.18
N LEU A 18 -7.59 14.22 4.47
CA LEU A 18 -6.40 14.92 4.93
C LEU A 18 -6.47 16.46 4.79
N GLY A 19 -7.65 17.01 4.50
CA GLY A 19 -7.86 18.46 4.38
C GLY A 19 -7.24 19.08 3.12
N THR A 20 -7.08 18.32 2.04
CA THR A 20 -6.49 18.80 0.76
C THR A 20 -7.24 18.26 -0.46
N SER A 21 -6.63 18.36 -1.64
CA SER A 21 -7.11 17.78 -2.89
C SER A 21 -5.96 17.16 -3.68
N THR A 22 -6.26 16.21 -4.57
CA THR A 22 -5.25 15.62 -5.47
C THR A 22 -4.62 16.68 -6.38
N ALA A 23 -5.37 17.72 -6.76
CA ALA A 23 -4.84 18.85 -7.52
C ALA A 23 -3.88 19.73 -6.71
N ALA A 24 -4.10 19.89 -5.41
CA ALA A 24 -3.14 20.60 -4.55
C ALA A 24 -1.89 19.74 -4.31
N LEU A 25 -2.06 18.45 -4.00
CA LEU A 25 -0.97 17.50 -3.85
C LEU A 25 -0.08 17.40 -5.11
N SER A 26 -0.68 17.46 -6.32
CA SER A 26 0.09 17.39 -7.57
C SER A 26 1.00 18.61 -7.81
N ARG A 27 0.78 19.71 -7.09
CA ARG A 27 1.62 20.92 -7.16
C ARG A 27 2.66 21.00 -6.04
N MET A 28 2.64 20.05 -5.11
CA MET A 28 3.59 19.97 -4.00
C MET A 28 4.84 19.21 -4.41
N THR A 29 5.98 19.62 -3.85
CA THR A 29 7.20 18.82 -3.91
C THR A 29 7.03 17.51 -3.13
N ALA A 30 7.91 16.53 -3.36
CA ALA A 30 7.92 15.30 -2.58
C ALA A 30 8.03 15.59 -1.08
N VAL A 31 8.89 16.53 -0.67
CA VAL A 31 9.08 16.90 0.75
C VAL A 31 7.79 17.48 1.34
N GLN A 32 7.10 18.38 0.62
CA GLN A 32 5.81 18.91 1.09
C GLN A 32 4.72 17.85 1.19
N GLN A 33 4.76 16.81 0.34
CA GLN A 33 3.83 15.69 0.46
C GLN A 33 4.09 14.84 1.72
N LEU A 34 5.29 14.87 2.30
CA LEU A 34 5.59 14.09 3.51
C LEU A 34 4.71 14.48 4.69
N ASP A 35 4.34 15.75 4.85
CA ASP A 35 3.41 16.19 5.91
C ASP A 35 2.02 15.54 5.76
N PHE A 36 1.60 15.20 4.52
CA PHE A 36 0.34 14.49 4.25
C PHE A 36 0.51 12.97 4.39
N VAL A 37 1.69 12.45 4.06
CA VAL A 37 2.03 11.04 4.27
C VAL A 37 2.06 10.73 5.76
N GLU A 38 2.70 11.57 6.58
CA GLU A 38 2.75 11.42 8.03
C GLU A 38 1.34 11.39 8.63
N ARG A 39 0.52 12.41 8.37
CA ARG A 39 -0.89 12.45 8.82
C ARG A 39 -1.72 11.25 8.36
N TYR A 40 -1.47 10.75 7.16
CA TYR A 40 -2.14 9.53 6.69
C TYR A 40 -1.75 8.31 7.53
N TYR A 41 -0.48 8.19 7.91
CA TYR A 41 0.02 7.07 8.70
C TYR A 41 -0.28 7.15 10.20
N GLU A 42 -0.64 8.33 10.73
CA GLU A 42 -1.05 8.49 12.14
C GLU A 42 -2.12 7.47 12.56
N ASP A 43 -3.14 7.27 11.71
CA ASP A 43 -4.24 6.31 11.95
C ASP A 43 -3.79 4.84 12.03
N TYR A 44 -2.61 4.53 11.48
CA TYR A 44 -2.07 3.18 11.39
C TYR A 44 -0.82 2.95 12.23
N ALA A 45 -0.23 4.02 12.79
CA ALA A 45 1.09 4.00 13.41
C ALA A 45 1.24 2.90 14.48
N SER A 46 0.22 2.74 15.34
CA SER A 46 0.21 1.73 16.41
C SER A 46 0.13 0.28 15.90
N ARG A 47 -0.21 0.07 14.63
CA ARG A 47 -0.41 -1.25 14.00
C ARG A 47 0.76 -1.67 13.11
N ILE A 48 1.66 -0.75 12.76
CA ILE A 48 2.78 -1.00 11.85
C ILE A 48 3.95 -1.60 12.63
N ARG A 49 4.36 -2.82 12.27
CA ARG A 49 5.48 -3.53 12.93
C ARG A 49 6.66 -3.79 12.00
N ASN A 50 6.45 -3.66 10.69
CA ASN A 50 7.47 -3.85 9.66
C ASN A 50 7.08 -3.06 8.39
N ILE A 51 7.98 -3.03 7.41
CA ILE A 51 7.76 -2.31 6.15
C ILE A 51 6.58 -2.86 5.34
N GLY A 52 6.27 -4.15 5.47
CA GLY A 52 5.10 -4.78 4.86
C GLY A 52 3.79 -4.25 5.45
N ASP A 53 3.74 -3.95 6.75
CA ASP A 53 2.59 -3.32 7.38
C ASP A 53 2.38 -1.88 6.91
N ALA A 54 3.47 -1.12 6.74
CA ALA A 54 3.39 0.21 6.15
C ALA A 54 2.83 0.14 4.72
N TYR A 55 3.28 -0.81 3.91
CA TYR A 55 2.72 -1.04 2.58
C TYR A 55 1.24 -1.45 2.62
N MET A 56 0.85 -2.35 3.54
CA MET A 56 -0.55 -2.74 3.70
C MET A 56 -1.45 -1.59 4.15
N ALA A 57 -0.95 -0.61 4.91
CA ALA A 57 -1.75 0.57 5.24
C ALA A 57 -2.23 1.29 3.96
N VAL A 58 -1.38 1.37 2.93
CA VAL A 58 -1.72 2.00 1.65
C VAL A 58 -2.53 1.08 0.73
N LEU A 59 -2.11 -0.17 0.57
CA LEU A 59 -2.75 -1.11 -0.37
C LEU A 59 -4.09 -1.63 0.16
N TRP A 60 -4.08 -2.16 1.39
CA TRP A 60 -5.22 -2.87 1.98
C TRP A 60 -5.08 -2.97 3.51
N PRO A 61 -5.62 -2.00 4.28
CA PRO A 61 -5.40 -1.93 5.73
C PRO A 61 -5.81 -3.18 6.53
N ALA A 62 -6.69 -4.03 6.00
CA ALA A 62 -7.08 -5.29 6.64
C ALA A 62 -5.94 -6.33 6.65
N GLY A 63 -4.94 -6.15 5.79
CA GLY A 63 -3.73 -6.96 5.74
C GLY A 63 -2.68 -6.59 6.79
N ILE A 64 -2.77 -5.44 7.45
CA ILE A 64 -1.80 -5.02 8.49
C ILE A 64 -1.76 -6.06 9.61
N ASN A 65 -0.54 -6.43 10.03
CA ASN A 65 -0.28 -7.38 11.11
C ASN A 65 -0.93 -8.77 10.90
N ARG A 66 -1.13 -9.16 9.64
CA ARG A 66 -1.52 -10.52 9.25
C ARG A 66 -0.29 -11.35 8.89
N PRO A 67 -0.34 -12.69 9.03
CA PRO A 67 0.71 -13.56 8.51
C PRO A 67 0.77 -13.51 6.98
N ASP A 68 1.90 -13.87 6.40
CA ASP A 68 2.10 -13.87 4.94
C ASP A 68 1.14 -14.83 4.21
N SER A 69 0.69 -15.89 4.88
CA SER A 69 -0.33 -16.82 4.35
C SER A 69 -1.75 -16.26 4.32
N TYR A 70 -1.98 -15.05 4.85
CA TYR A 70 -3.30 -14.44 4.86
C TYR A 70 -3.76 -14.09 3.45
N VAL A 71 -4.89 -14.65 3.02
CA VAL A 71 -5.50 -14.36 1.73
C VAL A 71 -6.09 -12.95 1.74
N LEU A 72 -5.58 -12.07 0.88
CA LEU A 72 -6.13 -10.73 0.66
C LEU A 72 -7.35 -10.84 -0.26
N TRP A 73 -7.14 -11.41 -1.44
CA TRP A 73 -8.16 -11.48 -2.50
C TRP A 73 -8.06 -12.80 -3.25
N GLN A 74 -9.19 -13.20 -3.83
CA GLN A 74 -9.31 -14.38 -4.69
C GLN A 74 -9.96 -13.96 -5.99
N LYS A 75 -9.65 -14.65 -7.09
CA LYS A 75 -10.18 -14.36 -8.43
C LYS A 75 -11.70 -14.42 -8.52
N VAL A 76 -12.32 -15.18 -7.62
CA VAL A 76 -13.77 -15.31 -7.48
C VAL A 76 -14.21 -14.94 -6.07
N GLY A 77 -15.47 -14.52 -5.94
CA GLY A 77 -16.08 -14.17 -4.65
C GLY A 77 -16.06 -12.67 -4.35
N LYS A 78 -16.15 -12.33 -3.06
CA LYS A 78 -16.43 -10.96 -2.58
C LYS A 78 -15.44 -9.91 -3.10
N TYR A 79 -14.18 -10.29 -3.25
CA TYR A 79 -13.09 -9.37 -3.64
C TYR A 79 -12.50 -9.68 -5.03
N ALA A 80 -13.30 -10.29 -5.92
CA ALA A 80 -12.87 -10.62 -7.28
C ALA A 80 -12.42 -9.38 -8.07
N ARG A 81 -13.00 -8.21 -7.79
CA ARG A 81 -12.61 -6.95 -8.42
C ARG A 81 -11.22 -6.51 -7.97
N GLU A 82 -10.95 -6.53 -6.67
CA GLU A 82 -9.66 -6.19 -6.09
C GLU A 82 -8.58 -7.16 -6.59
N TYR A 83 -8.89 -8.45 -6.67
CA TYR A 83 -8.04 -9.43 -7.32
C TYR A 83 -7.73 -9.03 -8.77
N ALA A 84 -8.76 -8.78 -9.58
CA ALA A 84 -8.57 -8.46 -11.01
C ALA A 84 -7.72 -7.19 -11.22
N GLN A 85 -7.83 -6.21 -10.33
CA GLN A 85 -7.02 -4.98 -10.39
C GLN A 85 -5.57 -5.19 -9.94
N ASN A 86 -5.31 -6.25 -9.18
CA ASN A 86 -4.00 -6.54 -8.59
C ASN A 86 -3.46 -7.91 -9.04
N SER A 87 -3.98 -8.49 -10.13
CA SER A 87 -3.68 -9.87 -10.54
C SER A 87 -2.20 -10.11 -10.84
N GLY A 88 -1.41 -9.07 -11.10
CA GLY A 88 0.05 -9.17 -11.23
C GLY A 88 0.80 -9.46 -9.92
N LEU A 89 0.10 -9.44 -8.78
CA LEU A 89 0.60 -9.88 -7.48
C LEU A 89 0.44 -11.38 -7.25
N ASP A 90 -0.46 -12.08 -7.96
CA ASP A 90 -0.53 -13.55 -7.91
C ASP A 90 0.70 -14.10 -8.66
N LYS A 91 1.69 -14.58 -7.89
CA LYS A 91 2.99 -14.98 -8.44
C LYS A 91 3.00 -16.44 -8.85
N ASN A 92 2.26 -17.27 -8.13
CA ASN A 92 2.24 -18.70 -8.36
C ASN A 92 1.10 -19.14 -9.31
N GLY A 93 0.17 -18.23 -9.63
CA GLY A 93 -0.95 -18.47 -10.53
C GLY A 93 -2.04 -19.35 -9.93
N ASP A 94 -2.19 -19.35 -8.60
CA ASP A 94 -3.15 -20.19 -7.88
C ASP A 94 -4.54 -19.55 -7.71
N ASP A 95 -4.79 -18.44 -8.41
CA ASP A 95 -6.02 -17.66 -8.39
C ASP A 95 -6.30 -16.99 -7.02
N THR A 96 -5.30 -16.91 -6.16
CA THR A 96 -5.31 -16.23 -4.86
C THR A 96 -4.15 -15.24 -4.75
N ILE A 97 -4.37 -14.11 -4.10
CA ILE A 97 -3.31 -13.18 -3.71
C ILE A 97 -3.21 -13.19 -2.19
N THR A 98 -2.07 -13.66 -1.70
CA THR A 98 -1.73 -13.65 -0.28
C THR A 98 -1.05 -12.35 0.13
N ARG A 99 -0.99 -12.08 1.43
CA ARG A 99 -0.21 -10.97 1.97
C ARG A 99 1.25 -11.13 1.57
N GLY A 100 1.82 -12.34 1.67
CA GLY A 100 3.22 -12.64 1.36
C GLY A 100 3.60 -12.22 -0.06
N GLU A 101 2.77 -12.58 -1.03
CA GLU A 101 2.96 -12.18 -2.42
C GLU A 101 2.85 -10.66 -2.62
N ALA A 102 1.86 -10.03 -1.98
CA ALA A 102 1.69 -8.58 -2.09
C ALA A 102 2.89 -7.80 -1.52
N VAL A 103 3.50 -8.25 -0.42
CA VAL A 103 4.63 -7.55 0.22
C VAL A 103 6.00 -7.93 -0.35
N GLU A 104 6.08 -8.95 -1.21
CA GLU A 104 7.34 -9.53 -1.71
C GLU A 104 8.30 -8.45 -2.23
N ARG A 105 7.83 -7.62 -3.17
CA ARG A 105 8.66 -6.59 -3.81
C ARG A 105 9.16 -5.52 -2.83
N VAL A 106 8.36 -5.20 -1.82
CA VAL A 106 8.72 -4.23 -0.77
C VAL A 106 9.81 -4.83 0.12
N ASN A 107 9.65 -6.10 0.51
CA ASN A 107 10.63 -6.81 1.31
C ASN A 107 11.95 -6.99 0.56
N ASP A 108 11.93 -7.26 -0.74
CA ASP A 108 13.13 -7.39 -1.55
C ASP A 108 13.88 -6.05 -1.69
N SER A 109 13.13 -4.97 -1.89
CA SER A 109 13.70 -3.61 -1.90
C SER A 109 14.34 -3.26 -0.56
N TYR A 110 13.68 -3.62 0.55
CA TYR A 110 14.23 -3.46 1.90
C TYR A 110 15.52 -4.27 2.09
N LYS A 111 15.51 -5.57 1.76
CA LYS A 111 16.70 -6.44 1.82
C LYS A 111 17.85 -5.90 0.97
N GLN A 112 17.55 -5.37 -0.22
CA GLN A 112 18.56 -4.75 -1.07
C GLN A 112 19.19 -3.52 -0.40
N GLY A 113 18.38 -2.66 0.21
CA GLY A 113 18.85 -1.49 0.97
C GLY A 113 19.75 -1.87 2.15
N LEU A 114 19.40 -2.93 2.88
CA LEU A 114 20.19 -3.42 4.03
C LEU A 114 21.63 -3.80 3.64
N LYS A 115 21.89 -4.17 2.39
CA LYS A 115 23.25 -4.49 1.90
C LYS A 115 24.20 -3.29 1.92
N TYR A 116 23.67 -2.07 2.04
CA TYR A 116 24.43 -0.83 2.09
C TYR A 116 24.58 -0.25 3.50
N LEU A 117 23.95 -0.88 4.51
CA LEU A 117 24.22 -0.53 5.89
C LEU A 117 25.65 -0.97 6.23
N ARG A 118 26.47 0.01 6.61
CA ARG A 118 27.83 -0.20 7.10
C ARG A 118 27.82 -0.42 8.61
#